data_AF-A0A919C0A8-F1
#
_entry.id   AF-A0A919C0A8-F1
#
_cell.length_a   1.000
_cell.length_b   1.000
_cell.length_c   1.000
_cell.angle_alpha   90.00
_cell.angle_beta   90.00
_cell.angle_gamma   90.00
#
_symmetry.space_group_name_H-M   'P 1'
#
loop_
_entity.id
_entity.type
_entity.pdbx_description
1 polymer ?
#
loop_
_entity_poly.entity_id
_entity_poly.type
_entity_poly.pdbx_seq_one_letter_code
_entity_poly.pdbx_strand_id
1 'polypeptide(L)'
;MPLPASAGPAGPAVPDGGPAWSGEHARRWLGALPPRWVPQPSGNGHLLTAWCATVAVTALLASPAGWQPWAAALSALHVLWLCARPEIVPVSAPVAAVLLLALRPGTSGPGTGGPATAAAVAGLALVWGAAVLRLVARRRQRERAREAAGGTTAPLPDAEGPQPRGRFLTGSGTVLLALGAGAVALTPAGAAPAGRTLAWLVAGQGLTTLLSGLLGRRRAAALRAAPAPVLRVLVREGADGDTEVFAADDPAGLRPLFRVAVTEAGGGVGTADGDEEETQALLARLDREGPGPLREAVLHGAPCDGAEVLLVTAAEEAGRPPVCERSSGPVRPLSDASVRRALAREERRTARRTAYAELRRSAGDAVASGAVPAGVRQWRAGPLDRLCALLLVFWAGSLFWSETGGWRYALGAVAGFVGALWLPHWLAWRITADREGLWFNGLRGPRHLPWDEIRTVECKGTELTVDSLRASFTAWSAHAPRWPWLERRFRLVHPHERVAGEITALWRTPALRPSESAGEGQRGRPLWPLALVLEAAWAAALVFAA
;
A
#
# COMPACT_ATOMS: atom_id res chain seq x y z
N MET A 1 -24.20 -13.64 -34.77
CA MET A 1 -22.90 -13.69 -35.46
C MET A 1 -21.96 -14.50 -34.57
N PRO A 2 -21.66 -15.76 -34.89
CA PRO A 2 -20.81 -16.61 -34.06
C PRO A 2 -19.33 -16.31 -34.34
N LEU A 3 -18.53 -16.20 -33.28
CA LEU A 3 -17.07 -15.99 -33.34
C LEU A 3 -16.39 -17.25 -33.90
N PRO A 4 -15.37 -17.12 -34.76
CA PRO A 4 -14.69 -18.26 -35.36
C PRO A 4 -13.80 -18.97 -34.34
N ALA A 5 -13.99 -20.28 -34.23
CA ALA A 5 -13.05 -21.21 -33.64
C ALA A 5 -11.76 -21.23 -34.47
N SER A 6 -10.67 -20.71 -33.92
CA SER A 6 -9.32 -20.94 -34.43
C SER A 6 -8.62 -21.92 -33.49
N ALA A 7 -8.72 -23.20 -33.85
CA ALA A 7 -7.89 -24.26 -33.31
C ALA A 7 -6.69 -24.46 -34.25
N GLY A 8 -5.51 -24.07 -33.80
CA GLY A 8 -4.20 -24.49 -34.30
C GLY A 8 -3.36 -24.93 -33.10
N PRO A 9 -2.48 -25.94 -33.21
CA PRO A 9 -2.03 -26.74 -32.07
C PRO A 9 -1.04 -25.94 -31.22
N ALA A 10 -1.50 -25.45 -30.08
CA ALA A 10 -0.62 -25.07 -28.99
C ALA A 10 0.06 -26.35 -28.47
N GLY A 11 1.40 -26.41 -28.53
CA GLY A 11 2.16 -27.46 -27.83
C GLY A 11 1.72 -27.51 -26.35
N PRO A 12 1.71 -28.69 -25.72
CA PRO A 12 1.01 -28.89 -24.46
C PRO A 12 1.67 -28.06 -23.35
N ALA A 13 1.07 -26.89 -23.04
CA ALA A 13 1.38 -26.07 -21.86
C ALA A 13 0.89 -26.73 -20.56
N VAL A 14 0.22 -27.88 -20.69
CA VAL A 14 -0.42 -28.65 -19.64
C VAL A 14 0.29 -30.00 -19.59
N PRO A 15 0.93 -30.40 -18.47
CA PRO A 15 1.32 -31.78 -18.29
C PRO A 15 0.08 -32.64 -18.51
N ASP A 16 0.15 -33.56 -19.47
CA ASP A 16 -0.97 -34.46 -19.78
C ASP A 16 -1.48 -35.10 -18.49
N GLY A 17 -2.78 -34.90 -18.18
CA GLY A 17 -3.46 -35.59 -17.08
C GLY A 17 -3.66 -34.82 -15.77
N GLY A 18 -3.26 -33.54 -15.65
CA GLY A 18 -3.61 -32.74 -14.47
C GLY A 18 -5.13 -32.50 -14.36
N PRO A 19 -5.80 -32.87 -13.25
CA PRO A 19 -7.24 -32.65 -13.12
C PRO A 19 -7.57 -31.17 -13.07
N ALA A 20 -8.69 -30.81 -13.71
CA ALA A 20 -9.25 -29.47 -13.65
C ALA A 20 -9.72 -29.16 -12.22
N TRP A 21 -9.25 -28.05 -11.65
CA TRP A 21 -9.76 -27.61 -10.35
C TRP A 21 -11.18 -27.05 -10.53
N SER A 22 -12.18 -27.92 -10.41
CA SER A 22 -13.57 -27.55 -10.60
C SER A 22 -14.09 -26.62 -9.50
N GLY A 23 -15.12 -25.86 -9.83
CA GLY A 23 -15.80 -24.96 -8.91
C GLY A 23 -16.38 -25.68 -7.69
N GLU A 24 -16.72 -26.96 -7.81
CA GLU A 24 -17.13 -27.77 -6.66
C GLU A 24 -15.99 -28.02 -5.67
N HIS A 25 -14.83 -28.49 -6.16
CA HIS A 25 -13.65 -28.67 -5.33
C HIS A 25 -13.18 -27.33 -4.73
N ALA A 26 -13.25 -26.26 -5.50
CA ALA A 26 -12.95 -24.91 -5.05
C ALA A 26 -13.89 -24.46 -3.91
N ARG A 27 -15.20 -24.71 -4.02
CA ARG A 27 -16.16 -24.44 -2.93
C ARG A 27 -15.88 -25.26 -1.69
N ARG A 28 -15.56 -26.55 -1.82
CA ARG A 28 -15.17 -27.41 -0.68
C ARG A 28 -13.89 -26.92 0.00
N TRP A 29 -12.94 -26.40 -0.78
CA TRP A 29 -11.69 -25.81 -0.27
C TRP A 29 -11.94 -24.47 0.44
N LEU A 30 -12.78 -23.60 -0.11
CA LEU A 30 -13.19 -22.34 0.54
C LEU A 30 -14.02 -22.58 1.80
N GLY A 31 -14.81 -23.66 1.83
CA GLY A 31 -15.56 -24.09 3.02
C GLY A 31 -14.66 -24.53 4.19
N ALA A 32 -13.37 -24.80 3.93
CA ALA A 32 -12.39 -25.14 4.97
C ALA A 32 -11.71 -23.91 5.60
N LEU A 33 -12.06 -22.69 5.19
CA LEU A 33 -11.54 -21.44 5.77
C LEU A 33 -11.91 -21.30 7.25
N PRO A 34 -11.09 -20.57 8.03
CA PRO A 34 -11.42 -20.31 9.43
C PRO A 34 -12.69 -19.45 9.55
N PRO A 35 -13.32 -19.41 10.75
CA PRO A 35 -14.45 -18.53 11.01
C PRO A 35 -14.14 -17.06 10.68
N ARG A 36 -15.15 -16.29 10.28
CA ARG A 36 -15.00 -14.91 9.77
C ARG A 36 -14.36 -13.91 10.74
N TRP A 37 -14.37 -14.21 12.04
CA TRP A 37 -13.76 -13.37 13.07
C TRP A 37 -12.25 -13.61 13.22
N VAL A 38 -11.72 -14.72 12.69
CA VAL A 38 -10.29 -15.00 12.67
C VAL A 38 -9.65 -14.16 11.56
N PRO A 39 -8.66 -13.30 11.87
CA PRO A 39 -8.08 -12.42 10.88
C PRO A 39 -7.26 -13.20 9.84
N GLN A 40 -7.56 -12.93 8.57
CA GLN A 40 -6.83 -13.47 7.43
C GLN A 40 -6.41 -12.32 6.52
N PRO A 41 -5.11 -11.98 6.46
CA PRO A 41 -4.63 -10.93 5.57
C PRO A 41 -4.80 -11.37 4.11
N SER A 42 -5.69 -10.69 3.38
CA SER A 42 -5.93 -10.93 1.95
C SER A 42 -5.04 -10.07 1.05
N GLY A 43 -4.23 -9.17 1.61
CA GLY A 43 -3.37 -8.24 0.88
C GLY A 43 -2.37 -7.51 1.79
N ASN A 44 -1.40 -6.83 1.18
CA ASN A 44 -0.34 -6.10 1.90
C ASN A 44 -0.90 -4.99 2.80
N GLY A 45 -2.01 -4.34 2.39
CA GLY A 45 -2.70 -3.34 3.19
C GLY A 45 -3.19 -3.84 4.56
N HIS A 46 -3.56 -5.12 4.68
CA HIS A 46 -3.95 -5.70 5.96
C HIS A 46 -2.74 -5.89 6.90
N LEU A 47 -1.57 -6.23 6.35
CA LEU A 47 -0.34 -6.33 7.14
C LEU A 47 0.11 -4.95 7.64
N LEU A 48 0.00 -3.93 6.79
CA LEU A 48 0.25 -2.54 7.20
C LEU A 48 -0.72 -2.10 8.29
N THR A 49 -2.01 -2.42 8.15
CA THR A 49 -3.02 -2.10 9.18
C THR A 49 -2.73 -2.84 10.49
N ALA A 50 -2.34 -4.11 10.45
CA ALA A 50 -1.94 -4.87 11.62
C ALA A 50 -0.68 -4.29 12.29
N TRP A 51 0.28 -3.81 11.50
CA TRP A 51 1.46 -3.08 12.01
C TRP A 51 1.06 -1.76 12.70
N CYS A 52 0.24 -0.93 12.05
CA CYS A 52 -0.26 0.31 12.66
C CYS A 52 -1.04 0.05 13.96
N ALA A 53 -1.88 -1.00 13.97
CA ALA A 53 -2.58 -1.43 15.18
C ALA A 53 -1.61 -1.87 16.28
N THR A 54 -0.54 -2.58 15.93
CA THR A 54 0.52 -2.99 16.86
C THR A 54 1.21 -1.78 17.50
N VAL A 55 1.57 -0.77 16.69
CA VAL A 55 2.16 0.48 17.18
C VAL A 55 1.19 1.22 18.11
N ALA A 56 -0.08 1.34 17.72
CA ALA A 56 -1.09 2.03 18.51
C ALA A 56 -1.37 1.32 19.85
N VAL A 57 -1.54 0.00 19.85
CA VAL A 57 -1.73 -0.80 21.07
C VAL A 57 -0.52 -0.69 21.99
N THR A 58 0.69 -0.72 21.42
CA THR A 58 1.91 -0.57 22.22
C THR A 58 1.98 0.79 22.88
N ALA A 59 1.70 1.87 22.15
CA ALA A 59 1.67 3.23 22.70
C ALA A 59 0.61 3.37 23.81
N LEU A 60 -0.57 2.77 23.62
CA LEU A 60 -1.65 2.75 24.61
C LEU A 60 -1.27 1.98 25.88
N LEU A 61 -0.53 0.88 25.77
CA LEU A 61 -0.07 0.12 26.94
C LEU A 61 1.10 0.82 27.64
N ALA A 62 2.01 1.44 26.90
CA ALA A 62 3.19 2.08 27.46
C ALA A 62 2.91 3.44 28.12
N SER A 63 2.06 4.28 27.52
CA SER A 63 1.90 5.69 27.95
C SER A 63 0.91 5.86 29.12
N PRO A 64 -0.41 5.57 28.97
CA PRO A 64 -1.35 5.74 30.08
C PRO A 64 -1.39 4.58 31.08
N ALA A 65 -1.10 3.34 30.65
CA ALA A 65 -1.21 2.17 31.53
C ALA A 65 0.08 1.89 32.32
N GLY A 66 1.19 2.60 32.04
CA GLY A 66 2.46 2.46 32.76
C GLY A 66 3.10 1.09 32.63
N TRP A 67 2.82 0.35 31.55
CA TRP A 67 3.43 -0.97 31.35
C TRP A 67 4.92 -0.84 31.06
N GLN A 68 5.70 -1.82 31.53
CA GLN A 68 7.08 -1.96 31.08
C GLN A 68 7.14 -2.03 29.54
N PRO A 69 8.06 -1.28 28.90
CA PRO A 69 8.17 -1.19 27.44
C PRO A 69 8.17 -2.53 26.69
N TRP A 70 8.88 -3.53 27.22
CA TRP A 70 8.98 -4.86 26.62
C TRP A 70 7.63 -5.60 26.63
N ALA A 71 6.85 -5.46 27.70
CA ALA A 71 5.58 -6.16 27.89
C ALA A 71 4.50 -5.57 26.98
N ALA A 72 4.48 -4.24 26.85
CA ALA A 72 3.62 -3.53 25.92
C ALA A 72 3.89 -3.98 24.46
N ALA A 73 5.17 -3.95 24.04
CA ALA A 73 5.57 -4.35 22.70
C ALA A 73 5.28 -5.83 22.44
N LEU A 74 5.63 -6.73 23.36
CA LEU A 74 5.42 -8.17 23.22
C LEU A 74 3.92 -8.50 23.08
N SER A 75 3.06 -7.88 23.88
CA SER A 75 1.61 -8.11 23.83
C SER A 75 1.02 -7.66 22.50
N ALA A 76 1.43 -6.48 22.02
CA ALA A 76 0.97 -5.96 20.74
C ALA A 76 1.47 -6.78 19.54
N LEU A 77 2.73 -7.25 19.57
CA LEU A 77 3.32 -8.07 18.50
C LEU A 77 2.55 -9.37 18.25
N HIS A 78 1.85 -9.92 19.23
CA HIS A 78 1.02 -11.10 19.03
C HIS A 78 -0.15 -10.83 18.06
N VAL A 79 -0.66 -9.59 17.96
CA VAL A 79 -1.64 -9.19 16.94
C VAL A 79 -1.03 -9.25 15.54
N LEU A 80 0.21 -8.75 15.40
CA LEU A 80 0.95 -8.84 14.14
C LEU A 80 1.25 -10.30 13.78
N TRP A 81 1.70 -11.12 14.74
CA TRP A 81 2.02 -12.52 14.53
C TRP A 81 0.78 -13.34 14.18
N LEU A 82 -0.38 -13.07 14.77
CA LEU A 82 -1.63 -13.71 14.37
C LEU A 82 -1.90 -13.50 12.88
N CYS A 83 -1.63 -12.31 12.34
CA CYS A 83 -1.80 -11.98 10.93
C CYS A 83 -0.69 -12.54 10.04
N ALA A 84 0.58 -12.27 10.37
CA ALA A 84 1.72 -12.59 9.54
C ALA A 84 2.23 -14.02 9.75
N ARG A 85 2.31 -14.49 11.00
CA ARG A 85 2.98 -15.73 11.41
C ARG A 85 2.19 -16.49 12.50
N PRO A 86 1.01 -17.05 12.18
CA PRO A 86 0.22 -17.78 13.16
C PRO A 86 0.89 -19.07 13.64
N GLU A 87 2.01 -19.50 13.03
CA GLU A 87 2.73 -20.72 13.40
C GLU A 87 3.49 -20.58 14.72
N ILE A 88 3.91 -19.37 15.08
CA ILE A 88 4.67 -19.12 16.32
C ILE A 88 3.75 -18.87 17.52
N VAL A 89 2.56 -18.34 17.27
CA VAL A 89 1.60 -17.94 18.30
C VAL A 89 1.22 -19.08 19.26
N PRO A 90 1.01 -20.35 18.80
CA PRO A 90 0.70 -21.46 19.70
C PRO A 90 1.74 -21.69 20.80
N VAL A 91 3.00 -21.33 20.54
CA VAL A 91 4.11 -21.48 21.47
C VAL A 91 4.38 -20.16 22.21
N SER A 92 4.39 -19.03 21.49
CA SER A 92 4.78 -17.75 22.05
C SER A 92 3.73 -17.15 22.98
N ALA A 93 2.43 -17.31 22.69
CA ALA A 93 1.36 -16.70 23.48
C ALA A 93 1.25 -17.28 24.90
N PRO A 94 1.31 -18.62 25.12
CA PRO A 94 1.35 -19.18 26.47
C PRO A 94 2.60 -18.73 27.25
N VAL A 95 3.77 -18.71 26.61
CA VAL A 95 5.01 -18.24 27.24
C VAL A 95 4.89 -16.77 27.64
N ALA A 96 4.38 -15.91 26.75
CA ALA A 96 4.13 -14.51 27.05
C ALA A 96 3.12 -14.34 28.20
N ALA A 97 2.05 -15.14 28.24
CA ALA A 97 1.07 -15.10 29.32
C ALA A 97 1.71 -15.46 30.68
N VAL A 98 2.53 -16.51 30.73
CA VAL A 98 3.28 -16.89 31.95
C VAL A 98 4.23 -15.78 32.37
N LEU A 99 4.97 -15.17 31.44
CA LEU A 99 5.86 -14.05 31.73
C LEU A 99 5.11 -12.82 32.28
N LEU A 100 3.95 -12.48 31.72
CA LEU A 100 3.12 -11.37 32.20
C LEU A 100 2.61 -11.63 33.62
N LEU A 101 2.17 -12.86 33.91
CA LEU A 101 1.69 -13.26 35.24
C LEU A 101 2.80 -13.29 36.29
N ALA A 102 3.99 -13.76 35.91
CA ALA A 102 5.13 -13.90 36.82
C ALA A 102 5.81 -12.55 37.10
N LEU A 103 6.02 -11.73 36.07
CA LEU A 103 6.79 -10.48 36.17
C LEU A 103 5.94 -9.25 36.47
N ARG A 104 4.61 -9.34 36.33
CA ARG A 104 3.62 -8.28 36.61
C ARG A 104 4.08 -6.89 36.16
N PRO A 105 4.28 -6.68 34.84
CA PRO A 105 4.93 -5.48 34.31
C PRO A 105 4.13 -4.16 34.46
N GLY A 106 2.88 -4.21 34.92
CA GLY A 106 2.09 -3.01 35.23
C GLY A 106 2.20 -2.65 36.71
N THR A 107 3.25 -1.94 37.11
CA THR A 107 3.47 -1.61 38.53
C THR A 107 4.04 -0.21 38.71
N SER A 108 3.16 0.73 39.04
CA SER A 108 3.56 1.95 39.78
C SER A 108 2.71 2.16 41.04
N GLY A 109 1.76 1.27 41.38
CA GLY A 109 0.94 1.42 42.58
C GLY A 109 0.44 0.09 43.17
N PRO A 110 0.28 -0.02 44.49
CA PRO A 110 -0.31 -1.18 45.14
C PRO A 110 -1.78 -1.32 44.73
N GLY A 111 -2.11 -2.37 43.96
CA GLY A 111 -3.50 -2.78 43.65
C GLY A 111 -4.00 -2.55 42.21
N THR A 112 -3.32 -1.78 41.36
CA THR A 112 -3.86 -1.37 40.05
C THR A 112 -3.41 -2.21 38.85
N GLY A 113 -2.36 -3.02 38.97
CA GLY A 113 -1.78 -3.80 37.84
C GLY A 113 -2.50 -5.10 37.48
N GLY A 114 -3.31 -5.64 38.39
CA GLY A 114 -4.02 -6.92 38.22
C GLY A 114 -4.96 -6.97 37.00
N PRO A 115 -5.93 -6.04 36.87
CA PRO A 115 -6.93 -6.12 35.79
C PRO A 115 -6.31 -5.94 34.39
N ALA A 116 -5.33 -5.05 34.24
CA ALA A 116 -4.66 -4.86 32.94
C ALA A 116 -3.88 -6.13 32.52
N THR A 117 -3.15 -6.73 33.45
CA THR A 117 -2.39 -7.98 33.19
C THR A 117 -3.34 -9.11 32.83
N ALA A 118 -4.46 -9.25 33.57
CA ALA A 118 -5.50 -10.23 33.27
C ALA A 118 -6.12 -10.01 31.87
N ALA A 119 -6.40 -8.75 31.50
CA ALA A 119 -6.92 -8.41 30.18
C ALA A 119 -5.93 -8.77 29.05
N ALA A 120 -4.64 -8.51 29.24
CA ALA A 120 -3.61 -8.87 28.26
C ALA A 120 -3.46 -10.40 28.12
N VAL A 121 -3.49 -11.14 29.23
CA VAL A 121 -3.46 -12.61 29.23
C VAL A 121 -4.71 -13.18 28.53
N ALA A 122 -5.89 -12.62 28.79
CA ALA A 122 -7.11 -12.98 28.08
C ALA A 122 -6.99 -12.67 26.57
N GLY A 123 -6.41 -11.52 26.20
CA GLY A 123 -6.10 -11.16 24.82
C GLY A 123 -5.16 -12.16 24.15
N LEU A 124 -4.10 -12.59 24.84
CA LEU A 124 -3.16 -13.61 24.36
C LEU A 124 -3.86 -14.97 24.18
N ALA A 125 -4.77 -15.35 25.07
CA ALA A 125 -5.55 -16.58 24.94
C ALA A 125 -6.49 -16.54 23.73
N LEU A 126 -7.13 -15.40 23.46
CA LEU A 126 -7.95 -15.19 22.25
C LEU A 126 -7.10 -15.27 20.97
N VAL A 127 -5.93 -14.62 20.97
CA VAL A 127 -4.98 -14.66 19.86
C VAL A 127 -4.47 -16.09 19.62
N TRP A 128 -4.17 -16.83 20.70
CA TRP A 128 -3.80 -18.24 20.64
C TRP A 128 -4.90 -19.10 20.02
N GLY A 129 -6.14 -18.97 20.50
CA GLY A 129 -7.28 -19.71 19.95
C GLY A 129 -7.51 -19.39 18.47
N ALA A 130 -7.43 -18.12 18.09
CA ALA A 130 -7.53 -17.70 16.69
C ALA A 130 -6.41 -18.31 15.82
N ALA A 131 -5.18 -18.36 16.31
CA ALA A 131 -4.06 -18.96 15.59
C ALA A 131 -4.24 -20.47 15.41
N VAL A 132 -4.67 -21.19 16.46
CA VAL A 132 -4.96 -22.63 16.38
C VAL A 132 -6.05 -22.91 15.35
N LEU A 133 -7.15 -22.17 15.38
CA LEU A 133 -8.23 -22.30 14.38
C LEU A 133 -7.73 -22.07 12.95
N ARG A 134 -6.85 -21.07 12.76
CA ARG A 134 -6.24 -20.77 11.46
C ARG A 134 -5.33 -21.91 10.99
N LEU A 135 -4.54 -22.51 11.87
CA LEU A 135 -3.68 -23.65 11.55
C LEU A 135 -4.48 -24.92 11.22
N VAL A 136 -5.58 -25.18 11.95
CA VAL A 136 -6.50 -26.29 11.65
C VAL A 136 -7.17 -26.08 10.29
N ALA A 137 -7.63 -24.86 10.00
CA ALA A 137 -8.20 -24.52 8.70
C ALA A 137 -7.19 -24.75 7.55
N ARG A 138 -5.92 -24.35 7.72
CA ARG A 138 -4.86 -24.62 6.73
C ARG A 138 -4.66 -26.11 6.45
N ARG A 139 -4.68 -26.93 7.50
CA ARG A 139 -4.57 -28.39 7.34
C ARG A 139 -5.73 -28.93 6.50
N ARG A 140 -6.96 -28.54 6.83
CA ARG A 140 -8.16 -28.94 6.08
C ARG A 140 -8.10 -28.46 4.63
N GLN A 141 -7.69 -27.22 4.38
CA GLN A 141 -7.50 -26.69 3.03
C GLN A 141 -6.47 -27.50 2.24
N ARG A 142 -5.34 -27.86 2.87
CA ARG A 142 -4.30 -28.67 2.24
C ARG A 142 -4.80 -30.07 1.89
N GLU A 143 -5.61 -30.68 2.75
CA GLU A 143 -6.28 -31.97 2.50
C GLU A 143 -7.24 -31.85 1.30
N ARG A 144 -8.11 -30.84 1.28
CA ARG A 144 -9.05 -30.60 0.15
C ARG A 144 -8.36 -30.31 -1.18
N ALA A 145 -7.22 -29.60 -1.15
CA ALA A 145 -6.44 -29.35 -2.35
C ALA A 145 -5.80 -30.64 -2.91
N ARG A 146 -5.36 -31.55 -2.03
CA ARG A 146 -4.83 -32.87 -2.44
C ARG A 146 -5.92 -33.79 -2.96
N GLU A 147 -7.10 -33.77 -2.33
CA GLU A 147 -8.28 -34.49 -2.83
C GLU A 147 -8.65 -34.01 -4.24
N ALA A 148 -8.65 -32.70 -4.48
CA ALA A 148 -8.92 -32.13 -5.81
C ALA A 148 -7.88 -32.55 -6.86
N ALA A 149 -6.62 -32.75 -6.45
CA ALA A 149 -5.57 -33.23 -7.34
C ALA A 149 -5.71 -34.72 -7.68
N GLY A 150 -6.60 -35.46 -7.00
CA GLY A 150 -6.89 -36.87 -7.32
C GLY A 150 -5.68 -37.80 -7.22
N GLY A 151 -4.66 -37.45 -6.42
CA GLY A 151 -3.38 -38.18 -6.35
C GLY A 151 -2.38 -37.84 -7.46
N THR A 152 -2.75 -37.00 -8.42
CA THR A 152 -1.86 -36.54 -9.49
C THR A 152 -0.77 -35.65 -8.90
N THR A 153 0.49 -36.08 -9.04
CA THR A 153 1.66 -35.32 -8.60
C THR A 153 2.68 -35.26 -9.73
N ALA A 154 3.44 -34.17 -9.80
CA ALA A 154 4.52 -34.01 -10.76
C ALA A 154 5.74 -33.35 -10.10
N PRO A 155 6.97 -33.64 -10.57
CA PRO A 155 8.14 -32.86 -10.19
C PRO A 155 7.95 -31.39 -10.57
N LEU A 156 8.60 -30.49 -9.83
CA LEU A 156 8.57 -29.07 -10.16
C LEU A 156 9.44 -28.83 -11.41
N PRO A 157 8.95 -28.07 -12.42
CA PRO A 157 9.69 -27.78 -13.65
C PRO A 157 11.05 -27.11 -13.43
N ASP A 158 11.20 -26.38 -12.32
CA ASP A 158 12.44 -25.68 -11.93
C ASP A 158 12.83 -26.05 -10.49
N ALA A 159 12.95 -27.36 -10.24
CA ALA A 159 13.35 -27.90 -8.94
C ALA A 159 14.82 -27.58 -8.60
N GLU A 160 15.69 -27.54 -9.62
CA GLU A 160 17.15 -27.40 -9.46
C GLU A 160 17.63 -25.94 -9.40
N GLY A 161 16.83 -24.97 -9.86
CA GLY A 161 17.22 -23.56 -9.86
C GLY A 161 17.43 -22.98 -8.46
N PRO A 162 18.15 -21.84 -8.34
CA PRO A 162 18.43 -21.22 -7.05
C PRO A 162 17.15 -20.89 -6.27
N GLN A 163 17.26 -20.87 -4.95
CA GLN A 163 16.16 -20.52 -4.05
C GLN A 163 16.40 -19.12 -3.46
N PRO A 164 15.99 -18.04 -4.16
CA PRO A 164 16.14 -16.67 -3.64
C PRO A 164 15.17 -16.40 -2.47
N ARG A 165 14.14 -17.23 -2.31
CA ARG A 165 13.07 -17.08 -1.32
C ARG A 165 13.63 -16.89 0.09
N GLY A 166 13.21 -15.79 0.71
CA GLY A 166 13.47 -15.51 2.12
C GLY A 166 14.84 -14.89 2.42
N ARG A 167 15.81 -14.90 1.49
CA ARG A 167 17.17 -14.33 1.74
C ARG A 167 17.11 -12.87 2.13
N PHE A 168 16.40 -12.06 1.36
CA PHE A 168 16.22 -10.63 1.64
C PHE A 168 15.55 -10.39 3.00
N LEU A 169 14.48 -11.12 3.32
CA LEU A 169 13.76 -11.00 4.59
C LEU A 169 14.60 -11.49 5.79
N THR A 170 15.40 -12.53 5.61
CA THR A 170 16.35 -13.00 6.63
C THR A 170 17.43 -11.95 6.88
N GLY A 171 18.03 -11.37 5.83
CA GLY A 171 19.04 -10.32 5.95
C GLY A 171 18.49 -9.06 6.63
N SER A 172 17.44 -8.46 6.04
CA SER A 172 16.77 -7.27 6.60
C SER A 172 16.23 -7.50 8.01
N GLY A 173 15.62 -8.66 8.28
CA GLY A 173 15.13 -9.02 9.61
C GLY A 173 16.24 -9.14 10.64
N THR A 174 17.40 -9.69 10.28
CA THR A 174 18.58 -9.78 11.15
C THR A 174 19.12 -8.39 11.48
N VAL A 175 19.25 -7.52 10.47
CA VAL A 175 19.71 -6.13 10.67
C VAL A 175 18.74 -5.37 11.58
N LEU A 176 17.43 -5.43 11.31
CA LEU A 176 16.42 -4.77 12.14
C LEU A 176 16.40 -5.31 13.58
N LEU A 177 16.55 -6.62 13.75
CA LEU A 177 16.62 -7.24 15.07
C LEU A 177 17.86 -6.76 15.84
N ALA A 178 19.03 -6.72 15.19
CA ALA A 178 20.27 -6.22 15.78
C ALA A 178 20.18 -4.74 16.16
N LEU A 179 19.60 -3.89 15.31
CA LEU A 179 19.37 -2.48 15.59
C LEU A 179 18.43 -2.28 16.78
N GLY A 180 17.30 -2.99 16.82
CA GLY A 180 16.36 -2.92 17.93
C GLY A 180 16.96 -3.41 19.24
N ALA A 181 17.64 -4.56 19.23
CA ALA A 181 18.29 -5.12 20.41
C ALA A 181 19.45 -4.23 20.91
N GLY A 182 20.27 -3.70 19.99
CA GLY A 182 21.32 -2.74 20.31
C GLY A 182 20.77 -1.46 20.93
N ALA A 183 19.68 -0.92 20.37
CA ALA A 183 19.00 0.24 20.95
C ALA A 183 18.46 -0.06 22.36
N VAL A 184 17.86 -1.24 22.59
CA VAL A 184 17.44 -1.65 23.95
C VAL A 184 18.61 -1.72 24.92
N ALA A 185 19.75 -2.27 24.51
CA ALA A 185 20.94 -2.45 25.34
C ALA A 185 21.65 -1.12 25.68
N LEU A 186 21.69 -0.19 24.72
CA LEU A 186 22.32 1.12 24.86
C LEU A 186 21.44 2.14 25.58
N THR A 187 20.13 1.91 25.64
CA THR A 187 19.21 2.87 26.27
C THR A 187 19.27 2.72 27.80
N PRO A 188 19.70 3.75 28.54
CA PRO A 188 19.84 3.67 29.98
C PRO A 188 18.50 3.44 30.67
N ALA A 189 18.54 2.85 31.87
CA ALA A 189 17.34 2.47 32.60
C ALA A 189 16.37 3.63 32.88
N GLY A 190 16.89 4.85 33.00
CA GLY A 190 16.13 6.09 33.22
C GLY A 190 15.74 6.88 31.96
N ALA A 191 16.00 6.36 30.76
CA ALA A 191 15.58 7.03 29.53
C ALA A 191 14.05 7.07 29.38
N ALA A 192 13.55 8.00 28.56
CA ALA A 192 12.14 8.10 28.26
C ALA A 192 11.54 6.75 27.81
N PRO A 193 10.39 6.34 28.37
CA PRO A 193 9.79 5.02 28.10
C PRO A 193 9.45 4.82 26.62
N ALA A 194 9.16 5.90 25.89
CA ALA A 194 8.87 5.89 24.46
C ALA A 194 10.04 5.32 23.63
N GLY A 195 11.29 5.74 23.91
CA GLY A 195 12.47 5.28 23.17
C GLY A 195 12.73 3.78 23.34
N ARG A 196 12.65 3.28 24.58
CA ARG A 196 12.78 1.83 24.85
C ARG A 196 11.66 1.01 24.24
N THR A 197 10.43 1.55 24.25
CA THR A 197 9.26 0.90 23.66
C THR A 197 9.42 0.76 22.15
N LEU A 198 9.87 1.82 21.48
CA LEU A 198 10.17 1.79 20.05
C LEU A 198 11.28 0.78 19.75
N ALA A 199 12.36 0.74 20.54
CA ALA A 199 13.45 -0.21 20.35
C ALA A 199 12.97 -1.68 20.43
N TRP A 200 12.09 -2.01 21.38
CA TRP A 200 11.46 -3.33 21.47
C TRP A 200 10.54 -3.64 20.28
N LEU A 201 9.78 -2.66 19.79
CA LEU A 201 8.96 -2.81 18.58
C LEU A 201 9.83 -3.08 17.34
N VAL A 202 10.94 -2.36 17.18
CA VAL A 202 11.89 -2.59 16.08
C VAL A 202 12.50 -3.99 16.18
N ALA A 203 12.91 -4.42 17.38
CA ALA A 203 13.42 -5.77 17.61
C ALA A 203 12.37 -6.84 17.25
N GLY A 204 11.13 -6.66 17.71
CA GLY A 204 10.01 -7.55 17.40
C GLY A 204 9.67 -7.60 15.91
N GLN A 205 9.73 -6.47 15.20
CA GLN A 205 9.54 -6.42 13.76
C GLN A 205 10.69 -7.11 13.01
N GLY A 206 11.93 -6.92 13.47
CA GLY A 206 13.10 -7.66 12.97
C GLY A 206 12.91 -9.16 13.10
N LEU A 207 12.50 -9.63 14.28
CA LEU A 207 12.19 -11.04 14.53
C LEU A 207 11.06 -11.56 13.62
N THR A 208 9.99 -10.79 13.46
CA THR A 208 8.86 -11.13 12.57
C THR A 208 9.32 -11.30 11.12
N THR A 209 10.18 -10.39 10.66
CA THR A 209 10.73 -10.37 9.29
C THR A 209 11.73 -11.52 9.09
N LEU A 210 12.57 -11.80 10.08
CA LEU A 210 13.50 -12.93 10.07
C LEU A 210 12.76 -14.27 9.99
N LEU A 211 11.77 -14.49 10.86
CA LEU A 211 10.93 -15.69 10.87
C LEU A 211 10.14 -15.84 9.56
N SER A 212 9.72 -14.72 8.96
CA SER A 212 9.11 -14.70 7.63
C SER A 212 10.04 -15.27 6.56
N GLY A 213 11.30 -14.84 6.54
CA GLY A 213 12.30 -15.34 5.62
C GLY A 213 12.58 -16.83 5.82
N LEU A 214 12.79 -17.25 7.06
CA LEU A 214 13.09 -18.64 7.42
C LEU A 214 11.93 -19.60 7.09
N LEU A 215 10.69 -19.23 7.44
CA LEU A 215 9.51 -20.04 7.17
C LEU A 215 9.20 -20.09 5.67
N GLY A 216 9.34 -18.97 4.95
CA GLY A 216 9.19 -18.94 3.49
C GLY A 216 10.19 -19.86 2.79
N ARG A 217 11.47 -19.81 3.21
CA ARG A 217 12.51 -20.70 2.70
C ARG A 217 12.20 -22.17 3.00
N ARG A 218 11.80 -22.50 4.24
CA ARG A 218 11.42 -23.86 4.63
C ARG A 218 10.26 -24.39 3.80
N ARG A 219 9.23 -23.59 3.54
CA ARG A 219 8.06 -23.99 2.73
C ARG A 219 8.42 -24.19 1.27
N ALA A 220 9.20 -23.27 0.70
CA ALA A 220 9.65 -23.41 -0.68
C ALA A 220 10.58 -24.63 -0.84
N ALA A 221 11.40 -24.96 0.17
CA ALA A 221 12.23 -26.16 0.15
C ALA A 221 11.36 -27.42 0.26
N ALA A 222 10.35 -27.41 1.14
CA ALA A 222 9.40 -28.50 1.27
C ALA A 222 8.56 -28.72 -0.01
N LEU A 223 8.26 -27.67 -0.76
CA LEU A 223 7.58 -27.78 -2.06
C LEU A 223 8.46 -28.47 -3.11
N ARG A 224 9.78 -28.25 -3.09
CA ARG A 224 10.74 -28.85 -4.03
C ARG A 224 11.18 -30.26 -3.64
N ALA A 225 11.07 -30.63 -2.37
CA ALA A 225 11.62 -31.88 -1.85
C ALA A 225 10.90 -33.14 -2.35
N ALA A 226 9.68 -33.02 -2.89
CA ALA A 226 8.89 -34.15 -3.37
C ALA A 226 7.99 -33.72 -4.54
N PRO A 227 7.53 -34.67 -5.37
CA PRO A 227 6.49 -34.40 -6.37
C PRO A 227 5.30 -33.69 -5.73
N ALA A 228 4.92 -32.55 -6.32
CA ALA A 228 3.86 -31.70 -5.81
C ALA A 228 2.53 -32.05 -6.48
N PRO A 229 1.39 -31.95 -5.78
CA PRO A 229 0.08 -32.14 -6.40
C PRO A 229 -0.15 -31.09 -7.49
N VAL A 230 -0.77 -31.52 -8.59
CA VAL A 230 -0.98 -30.71 -9.79
C VAL A 230 -2.46 -30.45 -10.03
N LEU A 231 -2.79 -29.19 -10.32
CA LEU A 231 -4.16 -28.75 -10.60
C LEU A 231 -4.15 -27.80 -11.81
N ARG A 232 -5.04 -28.02 -12.78
CA ARG A 232 -5.29 -27.02 -13.83
C ARG A 232 -6.19 -25.91 -13.27
N VAL A 233 -5.80 -24.67 -13.50
CA VAL A 233 -6.45 -23.45 -12.99
C VAL A 233 -6.47 -22.38 -14.07
N LEU A 234 -7.24 -21.32 -13.82
CA LEU A 234 -7.14 -20.08 -14.58
C LEU A 234 -6.45 -19.03 -13.71
N VAL A 235 -5.66 -18.15 -14.31
CA VAL A 235 -4.92 -17.11 -13.61
C VAL A 235 -5.07 -15.77 -14.29
N ARG A 236 -5.02 -14.70 -13.49
CA ARG A 236 -5.07 -13.33 -13.98
C ARG A 236 -4.17 -12.46 -13.13
N GLU A 237 -3.48 -11.53 -13.74
CA GLU A 237 -2.78 -10.48 -13.00
C GLU A 237 -3.83 -9.51 -12.42
N GLY A 238 -3.85 -9.40 -11.10
CA GLY A 238 -4.74 -8.46 -10.40
C GLY A 238 -4.17 -7.04 -10.42
N ALA A 239 -5.04 -6.05 -10.20
CA ALA A 239 -4.66 -4.63 -10.20
C ALA A 239 -3.59 -4.25 -9.14
N ASP A 240 -3.39 -5.10 -8.12
CA ASP A 240 -2.39 -4.90 -7.07
C ASP A 240 -1.02 -5.53 -7.42
N GLY A 241 -0.85 -6.09 -8.63
CA GLY A 241 0.33 -6.85 -9.07
C GLY A 241 0.39 -8.30 -8.54
N ASP A 242 -0.60 -8.71 -7.74
CA ASP A 242 -0.75 -10.09 -7.29
C ASP A 242 -1.46 -10.93 -8.36
N THR A 243 -1.00 -12.16 -8.58
CA THR A 243 -1.71 -13.13 -9.42
C THR A 243 -2.93 -13.68 -8.67
N GLU A 244 -4.10 -13.48 -9.26
CA GLU A 244 -5.37 -14.07 -8.84
C GLU A 244 -5.55 -15.44 -9.50
N VAL A 245 -5.91 -16.46 -8.73
CA VAL A 245 -6.13 -17.83 -9.22
C VAL A 245 -7.61 -18.18 -9.13
N PHE A 246 -8.15 -18.77 -10.18
CA PHE A 246 -9.56 -19.12 -10.37
C PHE A 246 -9.70 -20.63 -10.63
N ALA A 247 -10.92 -21.13 -10.45
CA ALA A 247 -11.28 -22.49 -10.85
C ALA A 247 -11.20 -22.62 -12.39
N ALA A 248 -10.89 -23.82 -12.87
CA ALA A 248 -10.75 -24.09 -14.30
C ALA A 248 -12.06 -23.92 -15.09
N ASP A 249 -13.20 -24.03 -14.41
CA ASP A 249 -14.56 -23.89 -14.95
C ASP A 249 -15.16 -22.49 -14.72
N ASP A 250 -14.36 -21.49 -14.32
CA ASP A 250 -14.76 -20.07 -14.22
C ASP A 250 -14.12 -19.24 -15.35
N PRO A 251 -14.52 -19.44 -16.63
CA PRO A 251 -13.92 -18.73 -17.77
C PRO A 251 -14.22 -17.22 -17.76
N ALA A 252 -15.22 -16.80 -16.97
CA ALA A 252 -15.54 -15.38 -16.78
C ALA A 252 -14.65 -14.71 -15.72
N GLY A 253 -13.84 -15.46 -14.98
CA GLY A 253 -12.92 -14.93 -13.96
C GLY A 253 -13.63 -14.12 -12.87
N LEU A 254 -14.80 -14.59 -12.43
CA LEU A 254 -15.67 -13.87 -11.50
C LEU A 254 -15.32 -14.13 -10.04
N ARG A 255 -14.75 -15.30 -9.72
CA ARG A 255 -14.55 -15.78 -8.35
C ARG A 255 -13.11 -16.19 -8.11
N PRO A 256 -12.21 -15.23 -7.83
CA PRO A 256 -10.84 -15.58 -7.48
C PRO A 256 -10.82 -16.35 -6.15
N LEU A 257 -10.12 -17.48 -6.14
CA LEU A 257 -10.01 -18.38 -4.99
C LEU A 257 -8.96 -17.89 -3.99
N PHE A 258 -7.82 -17.41 -4.49
CA PHE A 258 -6.75 -16.85 -3.69
C PHE A 258 -5.86 -15.92 -4.51
N ARG A 259 -5.03 -15.15 -3.81
CA ARG A 259 -3.98 -14.30 -4.38
C ARG A 259 -2.60 -14.80 -3.98
N VAL A 260 -1.65 -14.66 -4.89
CA VAL A 260 -0.25 -14.99 -4.65
C VAL A 260 0.62 -13.99 -5.41
N ALA A 261 1.61 -13.41 -4.74
CA ALA A 261 2.64 -12.65 -5.42
C ALA A 261 3.58 -13.65 -6.08
N VAL A 262 3.91 -13.44 -7.34
CA VAL A 262 4.76 -14.35 -8.13
C VAL A 262 5.93 -13.60 -8.73
N THR A 263 6.96 -14.35 -9.11
CA THR A 263 8.16 -13.89 -9.82
C THR A 263 8.54 -14.95 -10.84
N GLU A 264 8.93 -14.55 -12.04
CA GLU A 264 9.35 -15.48 -13.09
C GLU A 264 10.57 -16.30 -12.64
N ALA A 265 10.55 -17.59 -12.97
CA ALA A 265 11.57 -18.56 -12.61
C ALA A 265 12.61 -18.61 -13.74
N GLY A 266 13.82 -18.12 -13.48
CA GLY A 266 14.91 -18.10 -14.48
C GLY A 266 15.27 -16.71 -15.00
N GLY A 267 14.44 -15.70 -14.73
CA GLY A 267 14.88 -14.30 -14.81
C GLY A 267 15.96 -14.08 -13.77
N GLY A 268 17.23 -14.10 -14.19
CA GLY A 268 18.32 -13.64 -13.35
C GLY A 268 17.97 -12.26 -12.81
N VAL A 269 18.43 -11.93 -11.61
CA VAL A 269 18.56 -10.52 -11.21
C VAL A 269 19.64 -9.97 -12.13
N GLY A 270 19.25 -9.66 -13.38
CA GLY A 270 20.09 -9.09 -14.39
C GLY A 270 20.61 -7.78 -13.86
N THR A 271 21.91 -7.58 -14.05
CA THR A 271 22.57 -6.28 -14.02
C THR A 271 21.68 -5.20 -14.64
N ALA A 272 21.82 -3.96 -14.20
CA ALA A 272 21.00 -2.80 -14.60
C ALA A 272 20.93 -2.48 -16.12
N ASP A 273 21.47 -3.34 -16.98
CA ASP A 273 21.19 -3.44 -18.41
C ASP A 273 20.01 -4.40 -18.64
N GLY A 274 18.86 -4.14 -18.02
CA GLY A 274 17.62 -4.78 -18.44
C GLY A 274 17.28 -4.27 -19.84
N ASP A 275 17.01 -5.18 -20.78
CA ASP A 275 16.55 -4.84 -22.12
C ASP A 275 15.47 -3.75 -22.02
N GLU A 276 15.64 -2.64 -22.75
CA GLU A 276 14.69 -1.52 -22.73
C GLU A 276 13.25 -2.00 -23.00
N GLU A 277 13.11 -3.10 -23.74
CA GLU A 277 11.84 -3.78 -24.01
C GLU A 277 11.19 -4.39 -22.76
N GLU A 278 11.93 -5.01 -21.84
CA GLU A 278 11.40 -5.55 -20.58
C GLU A 278 10.94 -4.42 -19.66
N THR A 279 11.72 -3.33 -19.60
CA THR A 279 11.36 -2.13 -18.84
C THR A 279 10.12 -1.45 -19.43
N GLN A 280 10.02 -1.36 -20.76
CA GLN A 280 8.84 -0.83 -21.44
C GLN A 280 7.61 -1.73 -21.24
N ALA A 281 7.77 -3.06 -21.26
CA ALA A 281 6.69 -3.99 -20.98
C ALA A 281 6.22 -3.89 -19.52
N LEU A 282 7.14 -3.72 -18.57
CA LEU A 282 6.82 -3.47 -17.16
C LEU A 282 6.07 -2.15 -16.98
N LEU A 283 6.53 -1.07 -17.62
CA LEU A 283 5.86 0.23 -17.60
C LEU A 283 4.46 0.15 -18.23
N ALA A 284 4.32 -0.53 -19.38
CA ALA A 284 3.03 -0.75 -20.02
C ALA A 284 2.08 -1.58 -19.14
N ARG A 285 2.60 -2.54 -18.38
CA ARG A 285 1.82 -3.29 -17.36
C ARG A 285 1.38 -2.40 -16.21
N LEU A 286 2.25 -1.51 -15.72
CA LEU A 286 1.92 -0.56 -14.64
C LEU A 286 0.92 0.52 -15.09
N ASP A 287 0.99 0.94 -16.36
CA ASP A 287 0.09 1.92 -16.96
C ASP A 287 -1.27 1.33 -17.38
N ARG A 288 -1.38 0.00 -17.44
CA ARG A 288 -2.62 -0.69 -17.82
C ARG A 288 -3.70 -0.45 -16.77
N GLU A 289 -4.78 0.22 -17.17
CA GLU A 289 -5.96 0.35 -16.32
C GLU A 289 -6.77 -0.96 -16.31
N GLY A 290 -6.69 -1.70 -15.20
CA GLY A 290 -7.56 -2.86 -14.94
C GLY A 290 -6.81 -4.19 -14.84
N PRO A 291 -7.53 -5.29 -14.60
CA PRO A 291 -6.92 -6.61 -14.48
C PRO A 291 -6.43 -7.12 -15.85
N GLY A 292 -5.38 -7.94 -15.85
CA GLY A 292 -4.86 -8.57 -17.07
C GLY A 292 -5.82 -9.59 -17.71
N PRO A 293 -5.45 -10.19 -18.86
CA PRO A 293 -6.24 -11.26 -19.45
C PRO A 293 -6.24 -12.53 -18.59
N LEU A 294 -7.32 -13.30 -18.66
CA LEU A 294 -7.42 -14.61 -18.02
C LEU A 294 -6.64 -15.64 -18.84
N ARG A 295 -5.76 -16.41 -18.20
CA ARG A 295 -4.86 -17.36 -18.84
C ARG A 295 -4.98 -18.73 -18.20
N GLU A 296 -4.83 -19.78 -19.00
CA GLU A 296 -4.70 -21.14 -18.44
C GLU A 296 -3.36 -21.28 -17.71
N ALA A 297 -3.37 -22.00 -16.60
CA ALA A 297 -2.16 -22.33 -15.88
C ALA A 297 -2.25 -23.68 -15.17
N VAL A 298 -1.08 -24.20 -14.83
CA VAL A 298 -0.91 -25.41 -14.04
C VAL A 298 -0.32 -25.03 -12.70
N LEU A 299 -1.03 -25.35 -11.63
CA LEU A 299 -0.62 -25.09 -10.27
C LEU A 299 0.07 -26.33 -9.70
N HIS A 300 1.30 -26.15 -9.21
CA HIS A 300 2.07 -27.13 -8.46
C HIS A 300 2.06 -26.76 -6.97
N GLY A 301 1.58 -27.67 -6.14
CA GLY A 301 1.52 -27.53 -4.69
C GLY A 301 0.11 -27.70 -4.12
N ALA A 302 0.01 -27.82 -2.80
CA ALA A 302 -1.27 -27.95 -2.11
C ALA A 302 -1.64 -26.58 -1.50
N PRO A 303 -2.40 -25.73 -2.21
CA PRO A 303 -2.71 -24.37 -1.76
C PRO A 303 -3.48 -24.40 -0.45
N CYS A 304 -3.01 -23.60 0.50
CA CYS A 304 -3.69 -23.25 1.75
C CYS A 304 -3.17 -21.88 2.19
N ASP A 305 -3.82 -21.26 3.17
CA ASP A 305 -3.31 -20.01 3.73
C ASP A 305 -1.83 -20.15 4.18
N GLY A 306 -0.95 -19.28 3.68
CA GLY A 306 0.48 -19.32 3.97
C GLY A 306 1.31 -20.28 3.11
N ALA A 307 0.71 -21.07 2.21
CA ALA A 307 1.45 -22.00 1.36
C ALA A 307 2.33 -21.29 0.33
N GLU A 308 3.33 -22.01 -0.18
CA GLU A 308 4.09 -21.63 -1.38
C GLU A 308 3.58 -22.50 -2.54
N VAL A 309 3.56 -21.95 -3.75
CA VAL A 309 3.08 -22.61 -4.97
C VAL A 309 3.96 -22.22 -6.16
N LEU A 310 3.92 -23.03 -7.21
CA LEU A 310 4.51 -22.71 -8.51
C LEU A 310 3.41 -22.77 -9.57
N LEU A 311 3.37 -21.77 -10.44
CA LEU A 311 2.43 -21.67 -11.54
C LEU A 311 3.21 -21.83 -12.85
N VAL A 312 2.70 -22.65 -13.77
CA VAL A 312 3.14 -22.66 -15.16
C VAL A 312 2.02 -22.02 -15.95
N THR A 313 2.20 -20.77 -16.35
CA THR A 313 1.17 -19.94 -16.98
C THR A 313 1.33 -19.94 -18.49
N ALA A 314 0.22 -20.01 -19.22
CA ALA A 314 0.25 -19.79 -20.66
C ALA A 314 0.78 -18.37 -20.97
N ALA A 315 1.54 -18.24 -22.04
CA ALA A 315 2.06 -16.94 -22.46
C ALA A 315 0.93 -15.95 -22.78
N GLU A 316 1.19 -14.66 -22.58
CA GLU A 316 0.25 -13.59 -22.93
C GLU A 316 0.08 -13.46 -24.45
N GLU A 317 1.15 -13.74 -25.21
CA GLU A 317 1.16 -13.75 -26.67
C GLU A 317 1.12 -15.17 -27.24
N ALA A 318 0.30 -15.37 -28.27
CA ALA A 318 0.21 -16.64 -28.96
C ALA A 318 1.56 -17.03 -29.60
N GLY A 319 1.98 -18.29 -29.39
CA GLY A 319 3.23 -18.82 -29.95
C GLY A 319 4.46 -18.67 -29.06
N ARG A 320 4.37 -17.95 -27.94
CA ARG A 320 5.44 -17.91 -26.92
C ARG A 320 5.37 -19.12 -25.97
N PRO A 321 6.51 -19.58 -25.41
CA PRO A 321 6.53 -20.68 -24.46
C PRO A 321 5.83 -20.30 -23.15
N PRO A 322 5.27 -21.28 -22.41
CA PRO A 322 4.67 -21.03 -21.10
C PRO A 322 5.70 -20.48 -20.12
N VAL A 323 5.26 -19.58 -19.24
CA VAL A 323 6.11 -18.93 -18.25
C VAL A 323 5.99 -19.67 -16.93
N CYS A 324 7.14 -20.01 -16.34
CA CYS A 324 7.17 -20.59 -15.00
C CYS A 324 7.26 -19.47 -13.97
N GLU A 325 6.27 -19.34 -13.10
CA GLU A 325 6.14 -18.31 -12.08
C GLU A 325 6.21 -18.94 -10.68
N ARG A 326 7.15 -18.48 -9.84
CA ARG A 326 7.33 -18.95 -8.46
C ARG A 326 6.67 -17.99 -7.49
N SER A 327 6.07 -18.51 -6.42
CA SER A 327 5.53 -17.65 -5.36
C SER A 327 6.63 -16.83 -4.67
N SER A 328 6.52 -15.51 -4.76
CA SER A 328 7.28 -14.50 -4.03
C SER A 328 6.52 -13.99 -2.80
N GLY A 329 5.31 -14.48 -2.58
CA GLY A 329 4.48 -14.24 -1.39
C GLY A 329 3.72 -15.50 -0.99
N PRO A 330 3.23 -15.60 0.26
CA PRO A 330 2.37 -16.70 0.65
C PRO A 330 1.03 -16.65 -0.10
N VAL A 331 0.44 -17.82 -0.32
CA VAL A 331 -0.96 -17.95 -0.76
C VAL A 331 -1.89 -17.30 0.26
N ARG A 332 -2.76 -16.40 -0.22
CA ARG A 332 -3.76 -15.66 0.57
C ARG A 332 -5.15 -15.98 0.05
N PRO A 333 -5.90 -16.90 0.70
CA PRO A 333 -7.23 -17.26 0.24
C PRO A 333 -8.20 -16.08 0.29
N LEU A 334 -9.13 -16.05 -0.66
CA LEU A 334 -10.18 -15.06 -0.75
C LEU A 334 -11.53 -15.74 -0.45
N SER A 335 -12.16 -15.32 0.64
CA SER A 335 -13.55 -15.69 0.91
C SER A 335 -14.51 -14.97 -0.03
N ASP A 336 -15.69 -15.55 -0.31
CA ASP A 336 -16.75 -14.87 -1.05
C ASP A 336 -17.10 -13.49 -0.48
N ALA A 337 -17.05 -13.36 0.85
CA ALA A 337 -17.32 -12.09 1.52
C ALA A 337 -16.22 -11.05 1.23
N SER A 338 -14.95 -11.46 1.17
CA SER A 338 -13.86 -10.55 0.78
C SER A 338 -13.94 -10.14 -0.68
N VAL A 339 -14.28 -11.07 -1.59
CA VAL A 339 -14.47 -10.77 -3.02
C VAL A 339 -15.61 -9.77 -3.21
N ARG A 340 -16.79 -10.01 -2.61
CA ARG A 340 -17.92 -9.07 -2.67
C ARG A 340 -17.57 -7.69 -2.13
N ARG A 341 -16.81 -7.60 -1.03
CA ARG A 341 -16.35 -6.32 -0.48
C ARG A 341 -15.35 -5.63 -1.40
N ALA A 342 -14.46 -6.37 -2.05
CA ALA A 342 -13.50 -5.82 -3.00
C ALA A 342 -14.24 -5.24 -4.23
N LEU A 343 -15.14 -6.02 -4.84
CA LEU A 343 -15.97 -5.57 -5.95
C LEU A 343 -16.80 -4.34 -5.58
N ALA A 344 -17.48 -4.34 -4.42
CA ALA A 344 -18.24 -3.17 -3.98
C ALA A 344 -17.35 -1.95 -3.71
N ARG A 345 -16.09 -2.13 -3.31
CA ARG A 345 -15.13 -1.02 -3.14
C ARG A 345 -14.67 -0.49 -4.50
N GLU A 346 -14.44 -1.36 -5.46
CA GLU A 346 -14.07 -1.02 -6.82
C GLU A 346 -15.21 -0.28 -7.53
N GLU A 347 -16.43 -0.82 -7.49
CA GLU A 347 -17.63 -0.16 -7.99
C GLU A 347 -17.79 1.24 -7.37
N ARG A 348 -17.61 1.37 -6.05
CA ARG A 348 -17.62 2.68 -5.38
C ARG A 348 -16.49 3.60 -5.84
N ARG A 349 -15.31 3.07 -6.19
CA ARG A 349 -14.19 3.86 -6.72
C ARG A 349 -14.50 4.32 -8.13
N THR A 350 -15.01 3.44 -8.99
CA THR A 350 -15.42 3.77 -10.37
C THR A 350 -16.55 4.78 -10.37
N ALA A 351 -17.61 4.57 -9.59
CA ALA A 351 -18.70 5.52 -9.43
C ALA A 351 -18.23 6.89 -8.89
N ARG A 352 -17.21 6.91 -8.04
CA ARG A 352 -16.57 8.18 -7.61
C ARG A 352 -15.81 8.84 -8.76
N ARG A 353 -15.01 8.09 -9.51
CA ARG A 353 -14.26 8.61 -10.66
C ARG A 353 -15.22 9.19 -11.72
N THR A 354 -16.31 8.50 -12.02
CA THR A 354 -17.32 8.98 -12.98
C THR A 354 -18.00 10.25 -12.47
N ALA A 355 -18.43 10.27 -11.20
CA ALA A 355 -19.02 11.47 -10.59
C ALA A 355 -18.04 12.66 -10.62
N TYR A 356 -16.75 12.44 -10.34
CA TYR A 356 -15.75 13.51 -10.43
C TYR A 356 -15.50 13.96 -11.87
N ALA A 357 -15.50 13.04 -12.84
CA ALA A 357 -15.40 13.38 -14.25
C ALA A 357 -16.63 14.18 -14.75
N GLU A 358 -17.83 13.89 -14.24
CA GLU A 358 -19.04 14.67 -14.50
C GLU A 358 -18.95 16.08 -13.91
N LEU A 359 -18.52 16.20 -12.65
CA LEU A 359 -18.32 17.51 -12.02
C LEU A 359 -17.28 18.34 -12.78
N ARG A 360 -16.18 17.72 -13.20
CA ARG A 360 -15.15 18.36 -14.02
C ARG A 360 -15.70 18.86 -15.36
N ARG A 361 -16.51 18.04 -16.03
CA ARG A 361 -17.21 18.44 -17.27
C ARG A 361 -18.14 19.62 -17.03
N SER A 362 -18.99 19.57 -15.99
CA SER A 362 -19.92 20.66 -15.67
C SER A 362 -19.21 21.98 -15.38
N ALA A 363 -18.03 21.94 -14.73
CA ALA A 363 -17.21 23.12 -14.49
C ALA A 363 -16.65 23.70 -15.80
N GLY A 364 -16.23 22.85 -16.74
CA GLY A 364 -15.83 23.26 -18.09
C GLY A 364 -16.99 23.86 -18.89
N ASP A 365 -18.17 23.24 -18.85
CA ASP A 365 -19.37 23.72 -19.54
C ASP A 365 -19.83 25.09 -19.03
N ALA A 366 -19.70 25.36 -17.72
CA ALA A 366 -19.96 26.67 -17.14
C ALA A 366 -19.01 27.77 -17.66
N VAL A 367 -17.79 27.41 -18.10
CA VAL A 367 -16.89 28.34 -18.80
C VAL A 367 -17.36 28.55 -20.23
N ALA A 368 -17.74 27.47 -20.91
CA ALA A 368 -18.19 27.52 -22.29
C ALA A 368 -19.49 28.32 -22.48
N SER A 369 -20.39 28.30 -21.50
CA SER A 369 -21.66 29.04 -21.54
C SER A 369 -21.53 30.55 -21.33
N GLY A 370 -20.32 31.08 -21.16
CA GLY A 370 -20.09 32.51 -20.97
C GLY A 370 -20.56 33.04 -19.60
N ALA A 371 -20.88 32.14 -18.66
CA ALA A 371 -21.25 32.52 -17.29
C ALA A 371 -20.08 33.14 -16.49
N VAL A 372 -18.88 33.20 -17.08
CA VAL A 372 -17.64 33.70 -16.48
C VAL A 372 -17.00 34.75 -17.40
N PRO A 373 -16.49 35.89 -16.90
CA PRO A 373 -15.95 36.98 -17.72
C PRO A 373 -14.77 36.57 -18.62
N ALA A 374 -14.66 37.19 -19.80
CA ALA A 374 -13.65 36.91 -20.83
C ALA A 374 -12.22 37.46 -20.56
N GLY A 375 -11.98 38.02 -19.37
CA GLY A 375 -10.69 38.62 -18.98
C GLY A 375 -9.69 37.63 -18.39
N VAL A 376 -8.56 38.15 -17.89
CA VAL A 376 -7.51 37.36 -17.21
C VAL A 376 -8.09 36.57 -16.03
N ARG A 377 -7.90 35.25 -16.04
CA ARG A 377 -8.49 34.35 -15.04
C ARG A 377 -7.47 33.97 -13.98
N GLN A 378 -7.90 33.95 -12.73
CA GLN A 378 -7.02 33.70 -11.58
C GLN A 378 -7.62 32.68 -10.64
N TRP A 379 -6.80 31.69 -10.27
CA TRP A 379 -7.08 30.72 -9.22
C TRP A 379 -6.03 30.86 -8.12
N ARG A 380 -6.45 30.73 -6.86
CA ARG A 380 -5.58 30.94 -5.70
C ARG A 380 -5.89 29.93 -4.61
N ALA A 381 -4.90 29.71 -3.74
CA ALA A 381 -5.05 28.99 -2.49
C ALA A 381 -6.26 29.48 -1.70
N GLY A 382 -7.18 28.55 -1.44
CA GLY A 382 -8.41 28.78 -0.70
C GLY A 382 -8.17 28.88 0.80
N PRO A 383 -9.21 29.24 1.59
CA PRO A 383 -9.12 29.23 3.05
C PRO A 383 -8.81 27.83 3.59
N LEU A 384 -9.21 26.78 2.87
CA LEU A 384 -8.95 25.40 3.22
C LEU A 384 -7.46 25.07 3.16
N ASP A 385 -6.78 25.46 2.09
CA ASP A 385 -5.34 25.24 1.92
C ASP A 385 -4.55 25.93 3.03
N ARG A 386 -4.95 27.16 3.38
CA ARG A 386 -4.35 27.93 4.47
C ARG A 386 -4.58 27.29 5.83
N LEU A 387 -5.80 26.82 6.11
CA LEU A 387 -6.11 26.11 7.36
C LEU A 387 -5.27 24.83 7.49
N CYS A 388 -5.08 24.09 6.40
CA CYS A 388 -4.32 22.85 6.41
C CYS A 388 -2.82 23.10 6.63
N ALA A 389 -2.27 24.14 6.00
CA ALA A 389 -0.91 24.60 6.26
C ALA A 389 -0.74 25.00 7.74
N LEU A 390 -1.68 25.74 8.33
CA LEU A 390 -1.65 26.11 9.75
C LEU A 390 -1.72 24.89 10.68
N LEU A 391 -2.61 23.94 10.39
CA LEU A 391 -2.71 22.70 11.16
C LEU A 391 -1.44 21.86 11.07
N LEU A 392 -0.78 21.80 9.91
CA LEU A 392 0.49 21.11 9.73
C LEU A 392 1.60 21.77 10.55
N VAL A 393 1.67 23.10 10.55
CA VAL A 393 2.63 23.85 11.38
C VAL A 393 2.39 23.58 12.87
N PHE A 394 1.12 23.62 13.31
CA PHE A 394 0.75 23.33 14.69
C PHE A 394 1.11 21.88 15.08
N TRP A 395 0.79 20.91 14.23
CA TRP A 395 1.12 19.50 14.45
C TRP A 395 2.63 19.28 14.52
N ALA A 396 3.40 19.82 13.56
CA ALA A 396 4.85 19.76 13.57
C ALA A 396 5.43 20.40 14.85
N GLY A 397 4.95 21.58 15.24
CA GLY A 397 5.36 22.26 16.47
C GLY A 397 5.11 21.42 17.73
N SER A 398 3.97 20.71 17.80
CA SER A 398 3.64 19.88 18.97
C SER A 398 4.54 18.66 19.14
N LEU A 399 5.05 18.08 18.04
CA LEU A 399 6.05 17.00 18.10
C LEU A 399 7.33 17.45 18.77
N PHE A 400 7.78 18.68 18.47
CA PHE A 400 9.01 19.23 19.04
C PHE A 400 8.83 19.79 20.45
N TRP A 401 7.61 20.16 20.86
CA TRP A 401 7.38 20.75 22.18
C TRP A 401 7.59 19.76 23.34
N SER A 402 7.41 18.46 23.11
CA SER A 402 7.37 17.45 24.19
C SER A 402 8.68 16.73 24.49
N GLU A 403 9.71 16.89 23.66
CA GLU A 403 10.97 16.14 23.80
C GLU A 403 12.11 16.99 24.37
N THR A 404 12.95 16.34 25.19
CA THR A 404 14.15 16.91 25.80
C THR A 404 15.40 16.29 25.16
N GLY A 405 16.30 17.13 24.61
CA GLY A 405 17.58 16.68 24.04
C GLY A 405 18.09 17.55 22.87
N GLY A 406 19.42 17.66 22.72
CA GLY A 406 20.06 18.52 21.71
C GLY A 406 19.75 18.16 20.25
N TRP A 407 19.41 16.90 19.97
CA TRP A 407 19.03 16.43 18.63
C TRP A 407 17.69 17.02 18.15
N ARG A 408 16.83 17.48 19.08
CA ARG A 408 15.59 18.20 18.79
C ARG A 408 15.84 19.47 17.99
N TYR A 409 16.93 20.19 18.29
CA TYR A 409 17.28 21.40 17.55
C TYR A 409 17.72 21.08 16.13
N ALA A 410 18.48 19.99 15.93
CA ALA A 410 18.90 19.56 14.60
C ALA A 410 17.69 19.13 13.75
N LEU A 411 16.83 18.23 14.27
CA LEU A 411 15.63 17.80 13.53
C LEU A 411 14.59 18.91 13.40
N GLY A 412 14.42 19.76 14.41
CA GLY A 412 13.55 20.92 14.38
C GLY A 412 14.02 21.97 13.38
N ALA A 413 15.33 22.21 13.25
CA ALA A 413 15.90 23.10 12.24
C ALA A 413 15.69 22.54 10.83
N VAL A 414 15.95 21.24 10.62
CA VAL A 414 15.70 20.58 9.32
C VAL A 414 14.22 20.63 8.95
N ALA A 415 13.33 20.28 9.87
CA ALA A 415 11.89 20.34 9.65
C ALA A 415 11.39 21.77 9.39
N GLY A 416 11.92 22.74 10.14
CA GLY A 416 11.65 24.17 9.94
C GLY A 416 12.07 24.66 8.56
N PHE A 417 13.27 24.30 8.13
CA PHE A 417 13.81 24.66 6.83
C PHE A 417 12.98 24.03 5.69
N VAL A 418 12.69 22.73 5.77
CA VAL A 418 11.82 22.03 4.80
C VAL A 418 10.43 22.67 4.77
N GLY A 419 9.86 22.96 5.94
CA GLY A 419 8.58 23.65 6.10
C GLY A 419 8.59 25.03 5.47
N ALA A 420 9.63 25.84 5.70
CA ALA A 420 9.77 27.18 5.13
C ALA A 420 9.84 27.17 3.60
N LEU A 421 10.35 26.09 2.98
CA LEU A 421 10.34 25.94 1.52
C LEU A 421 8.99 25.47 0.97
N TRP A 422 8.26 24.63 1.69
CA TRP A 422 7.00 24.03 1.22
C TRP A 422 5.75 24.85 1.55
N LEU A 423 5.68 25.44 2.75
CA LEU A 423 4.51 26.18 3.23
C LEU A 423 4.15 27.41 2.38
N PRO A 424 5.09 28.21 1.84
CA PRO A 424 4.75 29.32 0.97
C PRO A 424 3.93 28.88 -0.24
N HIS A 425 4.29 27.73 -0.82
CA HIS A 425 3.58 27.14 -1.94
C HIS A 425 2.14 26.77 -1.54
N TRP A 426 1.96 26.10 -0.40
CA TRP A 426 0.63 25.73 0.09
C TRP A 426 -0.25 26.94 0.45
N LEU A 427 0.34 27.96 1.08
CA LEU A 427 -0.37 29.13 1.58
C LEU A 427 -0.79 30.10 0.47
N ALA A 428 0.01 30.18 -0.59
CA ALA A 428 -0.07 31.27 -1.55
C ALA A 428 -0.05 30.82 -3.01
N TRP A 429 -0.19 29.54 -3.33
CA TRP A 429 -0.22 29.10 -4.73
C TRP A 429 -1.27 29.89 -5.53
N ARG A 430 -0.90 30.22 -6.77
CA ARG A 430 -1.71 30.99 -7.69
C ARG A 430 -1.42 30.55 -9.11
N ILE A 431 -2.48 30.28 -9.84
CA ILE A 431 -2.48 30.03 -11.27
C ILE A 431 -3.18 31.20 -11.94
N THR A 432 -2.58 31.77 -12.97
CA THR A 432 -3.19 32.84 -13.76
C THR A 432 -3.21 32.40 -15.23
N ALA A 433 -4.39 32.37 -15.84
CA ALA A 433 -4.54 32.11 -17.27
C ALA A 433 -4.69 33.43 -18.02
N ASP A 434 -3.93 33.59 -19.09
CA ASP A 434 -4.01 34.69 -20.03
C ASP A 434 -4.00 34.19 -21.48
N ARG A 435 -3.91 35.13 -22.44
CA ARG A 435 -3.84 34.80 -23.87
C ARG A 435 -2.65 33.88 -24.23
N GLU A 436 -1.51 34.03 -23.56
CA GLU A 436 -0.27 33.36 -23.91
C GLU A 436 -0.15 31.98 -23.25
N GLY A 437 -0.73 31.78 -22.07
CA GLY A 437 -0.68 30.50 -21.38
C GLY A 437 -1.13 30.55 -19.93
N LEU A 438 -0.52 29.66 -19.14
CA LEU A 438 -0.67 29.57 -17.70
C LEU A 438 0.58 30.13 -17.01
N TRP A 439 0.35 30.98 -16.02
CA TRP A 439 1.39 31.51 -15.13
C TRP A 439 1.22 30.90 -13.75
N PHE A 440 2.27 30.28 -13.25
CA PHE A 440 2.35 29.73 -11.91
C PHE A 440 3.28 30.59 -11.06
N ASN A 441 2.92 30.85 -9.81
CA ASN A 441 3.90 31.36 -8.87
C ASN A 441 4.85 30.24 -8.42
N GLY A 442 6.13 30.58 -8.31
CA GLY A 442 7.16 29.70 -7.77
C GLY A 442 8.01 30.43 -6.73
N LEU A 443 8.79 29.66 -5.97
CA LEU A 443 9.72 30.21 -4.98
C LEU A 443 10.69 31.22 -5.59
N ARG A 444 11.30 30.88 -6.73
CA ARG A 444 12.30 31.72 -7.42
C ARG A 444 11.70 32.77 -8.36
N GLY A 445 10.42 32.68 -8.70
CA GLY A 445 9.79 33.57 -9.67
C GLY A 445 8.57 32.94 -10.36
N PRO A 446 7.84 33.72 -11.16
CA PRO A 446 6.73 33.21 -11.95
C PRO A 446 7.25 32.27 -13.05
N ARG A 447 6.49 31.19 -13.32
CA ARG A 447 6.77 30.23 -14.38
C ARG A 447 5.64 30.29 -15.40
N HIS A 448 6.00 30.41 -16.67
CA HIS A 448 5.06 30.41 -17.78
C HIS A 448 5.00 29.03 -18.44
N LEU A 449 3.79 28.59 -18.77
CA LEU A 449 3.52 27.39 -19.54
C LEU A 449 2.59 27.77 -20.70
N PRO A 450 3.09 27.83 -21.94
CA PRO A 450 2.27 28.13 -23.11
C PRO A 450 1.14 27.11 -23.27
N TRP A 451 -0.01 27.54 -23.80
CA TRP A 451 -1.17 26.67 -24.01
C TRP A 451 -0.86 25.42 -24.83
N ASP A 452 0.03 25.54 -25.82
CA ASP A 452 0.37 24.45 -26.76
C ASP A 452 1.38 23.47 -26.18
N GLU A 453 2.02 23.81 -25.04
CA GLU A 453 2.99 22.95 -24.35
C GLU A 453 2.36 22.16 -23.18
N ILE A 454 1.06 22.34 -22.92
CA ILE A 454 0.35 21.61 -21.87
C ILE A 454 0.14 20.16 -22.31
N ARG A 455 0.62 19.21 -21.50
CA ARG A 455 0.45 17.78 -21.74
C ARG A 455 -0.80 17.25 -21.04
N THR A 456 -0.88 17.48 -19.73
CA THR A 456 -1.98 16.99 -18.89
C THR A 456 -2.32 18.00 -17.81
N VAL A 457 -3.61 18.11 -17.53
CA VAL A 457 -4.16 18.86 -16.39
C VAL A 457 -5.10 17.91 -15.69
N GLU A 458 -4.69 17.41 -14.52
CA GLU A 458 -5.43 16.39 -13.80
C GLU A 458 -5.48 16.69 -12.31
N CYS A 459 -6.62 16.39 -11.68
CA CYS A 459 -6.71 16.31 -10.22
C CYS A 459 -6.73 14.82 -9.84
N LYS A 460 -5.61 14.29 -9.35
CA LYS A 460 -5.48 12.91 -8.85
C LYS A 460 -5.63 12.91 -7.34
N GLY A 461 -6.79 12.48 -6.85
CA GLY A 461 -7.05 12.45 -5.42
C GLY A 461 -7.02 13.86 -4.82
N THR A 462 -6.03 14.14 -3.95
CA THR A 462 -5.81 15.43 -3.28
C THR A 462 -4.90 16.38 -4.05
N GLU A 463 -4.30 15.92 -5.14
CA GLU A 463 -3.26 16.65 -5.86
C GLU A 463 -3.79 17.18 -7.20
N LEU A 464 -3.64 18.48 -7.43
CA LEU A 464 -3.80 19.11 -8.74
C LEU A 464 -2.44 19.11 -9.43
N THR A 465 -2.31 18.42 -10.54
CA THR A 465 -1.07 18.34 -11.34
C THR A 465 -1.28 18.99 -12.70
N VAL A 466 -0.34 19.84 -13.09
CA VAL A 466 -0.22 20.41 -14.44
C VAL A 466 1.15 20.05 -14.99
N ASP A 467 1.16 19.30 -16.07
CA ASP A 467 2.38 18.80 -16.72
C ASP A 467 2.57 19.37 -18.13
N SER A 468 3.82 19.40 -18.57
CA SER A 468 4.24 19.98 -19.85
C SER A 468 4.88 18.95 -20.77
N LEU A 469 4.83 19.20 -22.07
CA LEU A 469 5.62 18.49 -23.07
C LEU A 469 7.11 18.87 -23.03
N ARG A 470 7.45 19.98 -22.36
CA ARG A 470 8.80 20.53 -22.31
C ARG A 470 9.61 19.85 -21.19
N ALA A 471 10.69 19.17 -21.56
CA ALA A 471 11.56 18.46 -20.61
C ALA A 471 12.16 19.35 -19.50
N SER A 472 12.29 20.67 -19.74
CA SER A 472 12.80 21.64 -18.76
C SER A 472 11.74 22.13 -17.77
N PHE A 473 10.46 21.85 -18.00
CA PHE A 473 9.39 22.25 -17.10
C PHE A 473 9.11 21.12 -16.11
N THR A 474 9.50 21.32 -14.84
CA THR A 474 9.12 20.41 -13.77
C THR A 474 7.62 20.47 -13.54
N ALA A 475 6.93 19.32 -13.55
CA ALA A 475 5.50 19.23 -13.27
C ALA A 475 5.12 20.07 -12.04
N TRP A 476 4.10 20.91 -12.20
CA TRP A 476 3.59 21.74 -11.12
C TRP A 476 2.49 20.99 -10.39
N SER A 477 2.56 20.94 -9.06
CA SER A 477 1.50 20.31 -8.28
C SER A 477 1.10 21.07 -7.03
N ALA A 478 -0.18 21.00 -6.67
CA ALA A 478 -0.74 21.58 -5.45
C ALA A 478 -1.60 20.56 -4.71
N HIS A 479 -1.41 20.48 -3.40
CA HIS A 479 -2.07 19.51 -2.53
C HIS A 479 -3.14 20.19 -1.68
N ALA A 480 -4.34 19.61 -1.66
CA ALA A 480 -5.41 20.00 -0.75
C ALA A 480 -6.09 18.75 -0.19
N PRO A 481 -6.23 18.63 1.15
CA PRO A 481 -6.93 17.49 1.73
C PRO A 481 -8.39 17.51 1.32
N ARG A 482 -8.92 16.31 1.05
CA ARG A 482 -10.29 16.12 0.62
C ARG A 482 -11.14 15.60 1.75
N TRP A 483 -12.38 16.08 1.79
CA TRP A 483 -13.40 15.57 2.70
C TRP A 483 -14.60 15.07 1.90
N PRO A 484 -14.52 13.84 1.33
CA PRO A 484 -15.54 13.31 0.43
C PRO A 484 -16.93 13.18 1.07
N TRP A 485 -17.01 13.13 2.40
CA TRP A 485 -18.29 13.15 3.10
C TRP A 485 -18.94 14.55 3.08
N LEU A 486 -18.17 15.61 3.37
CA LEU A 486 -18.64 17.00 3.30
C LEU A 486 -18.97 17.40 1.85
N GLU A 487 -18.10 17.05 0.90
CA GLU A 487 -18.31 17.29 -0.53
C GLU A 487 -19.66 16.70 -0.99
N ARG A 488 -19.97 15.46 -0.59
CA ARG A 488 -21.25 14.81 -0.91
C ARG A 488 -22.43 15.42 -0.17
N ARG A 489 -22.28 15.73 1.12
CA ARG A 489 -23.36 16.27 1.95
C ARG A 489 -23.81 17.64 1.48
N PHE A 490 -22.88 18.48 1.03
CA PHE A 490 -23.13 19.85 0.59
C PHE A 490 -23.10 20.02 -0.95
N ARG A 491 -22.93 18.93 -1.70
CA ARG A 491 -22.76 18.94 -3.18
C ARG A 491 -21.69 19.95 -3.65
N LEU A 492 -20.63 20.11 -2.87
CA LEU A 492 -19.55 21.05 -3.17
C LEU A 492 -18.55 20.39 -4.12
N VAL A 493 -18.20 21.10 -5.19
CA VAL A 493 -17.10 20.71 -6.08
C VAL A 493 -15.80 21.05 -5.40
N HIS A 494 -14.89 20.08 -5.29
CA HIS A 494 -13.57 20.32 -4.72
C HIS A 494 -12.86 21.42 -5.54
N PRO A 495 -12.27 22.46 -4.92
CA PRO A 495 -11.69 23.59 -5.64
C PRO A 495 -10.71 23.17 -6.74
N HIS A 496 -9.87 22.16 -6.47
CA HIS A 496 -8.91 21.66 -7.47
C HIS A 496 -9.56 20.95 -8.66
N GLU A 497 -10.66 20.22 -8.47
CA GLU A 497 -11.38 19.56 -9.57
C GLU A 497 -12.04 20.60 -10.48
N ARG A 498 -12.56 21.67 -9.89
CA ARG A 498 -13.08 22.83 -10.61
C ARG A 498 -11.98 23.50 -11.41
N VAL A 499 -10.85 23.83 -10.78
CA VAL A 499 -9.68 24.44 -11.45
C VAL A 499 -9.20 23.56 -12.62
N ALA A 500 -9.06 22.25 -12.40
CA ALA A 500 -8.65 21.32 -13.45
C ALA A 500 -9.64 21.29 -14.62
N GLY A 501 -10.96 21.26 -14.35
CA GLY A 501 -11.99 21.28 -15.38
C GLY A 501 -12.00 22.57 -16.19
N GLU A 502 -11.89 23.71 -15.51
CA GLU A 502 -11.83 25.04 -16.15
C GLU A 502 -10.59 25.18 -17.04
N ILE A 503 -9.40 24.83 -16.53
CA ILE A 503 -8.15 24.88 -17.32
C ILE A 503 -8.23 23.90 -18.50
N THR A 504 -8.76 22.70 -18.30
CA THR A 504 -8.92 21.71 -19.38
C THR A 504 -9.84 22.23 -20.48
N ALA A 505 -10.91 22.94 -20.13
CA ALA A 505 -11.81 23.58 -21.10
C ALA A 505 -11.11 24.68 -21.90
N LEU A 506 -10.34 25.56 -21.24
CA LEU A 506 -9.56 26.61 -21.91
C LEU A 506 -8.47 26.04 -22.84
N TRP A 507 -7.82 24.96 -22.40
CA TRP A 507 -6.79 24.29 -23.19
C TRP A 507 -7.37 23.65 -24.45
N ARG A 508 -8.45 22.87 -24.31
CA ARG A 508 -9.09 22.14 -25.41
C ARG A 508 -9.89 23.01 -26.37
N THR A 509 -10.43 24.14 -25.91
CA THR A 509 -11.26 25.03 -26.72
C THR A 509 -10.60 26.41 -26.79
N PRO A 510 -9.79 26.69 -27.83
CA PRO A 510 -9.04 27.95 -27.94
C PRO A 510 -9.91 29.21 -27.91
N ALA A 511 -11.15 29.12 -28.40
CA ALA A 511 -12.11 30.23 -28.37
C ALA A 511 -12.52 30.67 -26.95
N LEU A 512 -12.30 29.83 -25.94
CA LEU A 512 -12.60 30.16 -24.54
C LEU A 512 -11.40 30.82 -23.83
N ARG A 513 -10.22 30.87 -24.47
CA ARG A 513 -9.01 31.44 -23.87
C ARG A 513 -9.20 32.94 -23.60
N PRO A 514 -8.64 33.48 -22.51
CA PRO A 514 -8.66 34.92 -22.27
C PRO A 514 -8.06 35.69 -23.45
N SER A 515 -8.69 36.79 -23.85
CA SER A 515 -8.19 37.65 -24.93
C SER A 515 -7.11 38.64 -24.46
N GLU A 516 -7.11 38.94 -23.16
CA GLU A 516 -6.20 39.87 -22.50
C GLU A 516 -4.89 39.18 -22.06
N SER A 517 -3.79 39.92 -22.13
CA SER A 517 -2.52 39.51 -21.52
C SER A 517 -2.47 39.92 -20.05
N ALA A 518 -1.95 39.05 -19.19
CA ALA A 518 -1.80 39.38 -17.78
C ALA A 518 -0.68 40.42 -17.61
N GLY A 519 -0.97 41.52 -16.90
CA GLY A 519 0.06 42.48 -16.50
C GLY A 519 1.08 41.87 -15.54
N GLU A 520 2.26 42.50 -15.37
CA GLU A 520 3.35 41.95 -14.55
C GLU A 520 2.94 41.59 -13.11
N GLY A 521 2.13 42.43 -12.46
CA GLY A 521 1.61 42.15 -11.11
C GLY A 521 0.62 40.98 -11.05
N GLN A 522 0.09 40.54 -12.19
CA GLN A 522 -0.85 39.43 -12.30
C GLN A 522 -0.19 38.10 -12.66
N ARG A 523 0.99 38.12 -13.30
CA ARG A 523 1.79 36.93 -13.67
C ARG A 523 2.36 36.16 -12.47
N GLY A 524 2.25 36.73 -11.27
CA GLY A 524 2.64 36.10 -10.02
C GLY A 524 3.79 36.83 -9.34
N ARG A 525 3.96 36.57 -8.03
CA ARG A 525 5.05 37.11 -7.23
C ARG A 525 5.96 35.98 -6.77
N PRO A 526 7.27 36.22 -6.64
CA PRO A 526 8.17 35.24 -6.04
C PRO A 526 7.76 34.96 -4.60
N LEU A 527 7.77 33.69 -4.20
CA LEU A 527 7.37 33.26 -2.85
C LEU A 527 8.52 33.23 -1.84
N TRP A 528 9.78 33.41 -2.26
CA TRP A 528 10.93 33.43 -1.35
C TRP A 528 10.82 34.43 -0.17
N PRO A 529 10.19 35.62 -0.29
CA PRO A 529 10.08 36.52 0.87
C PRO A 529 9.24 35.89 1.99
N LEU A 530 8.20 35.13 1.64
CA LEU A 530 7.37 34.41 2.60
C LEU A 530 8.15 33.25 3.24
N ALA A 531 8.99 32.56 2.48
CA ALA A 531 9.87 31.52 2.99
C ALA A 531 10.82 32.08 4.08
N LEU A 532 11.45 33.24 3.83
CA LEU A 532 12.34 33.88 4.80
C LEU A 532 11.61 34.31 6.07
N VAL A 533 10.39 34.85 5.95
CA VAL A 533 9.59 35.23 7.12
C VAL A 533 9.22 34.00 7.96
N LEU A 534 8.83 32.90 7.31
CA LEU A 534 8.50 31.65 7.99
C LEU A 534 9.74 31.03 8.66
N GLU A 535 10.90 31.06 7.99
CA GLU A 535 12.17 30.58 8.54
C GLU A 535 12.59 31.39 9.76
N ALA A 536 12.53 32.73 9.68
CA ALA A 536 12.84 33.62 10.79
C ALA A 536 11.89 33.40 11.99
N ALA A 537 10.58 33.26 11.73
CA ALA A 537 9.59 32.97 12.77
C ALA A 537 9.83 31.60 13.43
N TRP A 538 10.19 30.58 12.64
CA TRP A 538 10.49 29.26 13.16
C TRP A 538 11.78 29.23 13.96
N ALA A 539 12.84 29.90 13.49
CA ALA A 539 14.09 30.03 14.22
C ALA A 539 13.87 30.74 15.56
N ALA A 540 13.09 31.83 15.58
CA ALA A 540 12.69 32.49 16.82
C ALA A 540 11.93 31.54 17.75
N ALA A 541 10.96 30.78 17.24
CA ALA A 541 10.22 29.80 18.04
C ALA A 541 11.13 28.72 18.65
N LEU A 542 12.13 28.22 17.91
CA LEU A 542 13.10 27.26 18.42
C LEU A 542 14.00 27.85 19.52
N VAL A 543 14.39 29.12 19.40
CA VAL A 543 15.23 29.83 20.38
C VAL A 543 14.45 30.14 21.66
N PHE A 544 13.20 30.61 21.55
CA PHE A 544 12.37 30.94 22.71
C PHE A 544 11.73 29.72 23.38
N ALA A 545 11.72 28.56 22.71
CA ALA A 545 11.30 27.28 23.29
C ALA A 545 12.47 26.46 23.87
N ALA A 546 13.69 27.00 23.84
CA ALA A 546 14.85 26.53 24.60
C ALA A 546 14.84 27.17 25.98
#